data_AF-A0A2D0HG24-F1
#
_entry.id   AF-A0A2D0HG24-F1
#
_cell.length_a   1.000
_cell.length_b   1.000
_cell.length_c   1.000
_cell.angle_alpha   90.00
_cell.angle_beta   90.00
_cell.angle_gamma   90.00
#
_symmetry.space_group_name_H-M   'P 1'
#
loop_
_entity.id
_entity.type
_entity.pdbx_description
1 polymer ?
#
loop_
_entity_poly.entity_id
_entity_poly.type
_entity_poly.pdbx_seq_one_letter_code
_entity_poly.pdbx_strand_id
1 'polypeptide(L)'
;MTRILLSSCHWYFHNSGVLTLILICNNMESYRNIMKTVPQFADRLKQFANRAKITVSSPIDKGIPWVLSIDNVLPEGDLPST
;
A
#
# COMPACT_ATOMS: atom_id res chain seq x y z
N MET A 1 8.75 15.74 -0.19
CA MET A 1 7.35 15.98 0.22
C MET A 1 6.69 14.76 0.89
N THR A 2 7.02 13.52 0.53
CA THR A 2 6.44 12.29 1.12
C THR A 2 6.67 12.12 2.63
N ARG A 3 7.81 12.61 3.17
CA ARG A 3 8.13 12.55 4.61
C ARG A 3 7.14 13.32 5.50
N ILE A 4 6.64 14.47 5.04
CA ILE A 4 5.71 15.33 5.80
C ILE A 4 4.33 14.66 5.90
N LEU A 5 3.92 13.96 4.84
CA LEU A 5 2.65 13.23 4.80
C LEU A 5 2.68 11.98 5.68
N LEU A 6 3.82 11.28 5.69
CA LEU A 6 4.04 10.13 6.56
C LEU A 6 4.18 10.52 8.04
N SER A 7 4.60 11.74 8.38
CA SER A 7 4.59 12.20 9.78
C SER A 7 3.19 12.51 10.32
N SER A 8 2.20 12.72 9.44
CA SER A 8 0.81 13.00 9.83
C SER A 8 -0.03 11.74 10.04
N CYS A 9 0.47 10.56 9.66
CA CYS A 9 -0.21 9.28 9.82
C CYS A 9 0.74 8.29 10.51
N HIS A 10 0.24 7.44 11.40
CA HIS A 10 1.06 6.33 11.91
C HIS A 10 1.24 5.31 10.78
N TRP A 11 2.47 4.88 10.54
CA TRP A 11 2.74 3.87 9.53
C TRP A 11 3.76 2.86 10.03
N TYR A 12 3.61 1.62 9.57
CA TYR A 12 4.55 0.55 9.85
C TYR A 12 4.50 -0.51 8.76
N PHE A 13 5.60 -1.25 8.64
CA PHE A 13 5.66 -2.43 7.79
C PHE A 13 5.47 -3.68 8.63
N HIS A 14 4.68 -4.60 8.10
CA HIS A 14 4.55 -5.93 8.62
C HIS A 14 4.90 -6.91 7.51
N ASN A 15 5.86 -7.80 7.78
CA ASN A 15 6.26 -8.82 6.83
C ASN A 15 6.09 -10.21 7.46
N SER A 16 4.99 -10.86 7.11
CA SER A 16 4.66 -12.24 7.50
C SER A 16 4.49 -13.14 6.26
N GLY A 17 5.31 -12.92 5.23
CA GLY A 17 5.23 -13.60 3.92
C GLY A 17 4.64 -12.73 2.81
N VAL A 18 3.85 -11.72 3.15
CA VAL A 18 3.40 -10.66 2.23
C VAL A 18 3.81 -9.33 2.84
N LEU A 19 4.57 -8.53 2.08
CA LEU A 19 5.05 -7.23 2.56
C LEU A 19 3.88 -6.26 2.69
N THR A 20 3.42 -6.00 3.90
CA THR A 20 2.24 -5.17 4.16
C THR A 20 2.65 -3.81 4.72
N LEU A 21 2.30 -2.75 4.01
CA LEU A 21 2.40 -1.37 4.48
C LEU A 21 1.06 -0.94 5.08
N ILE A 22 1.05 -0.62 6.37
CA ILE A 22 -0.14 -0.18 7.08
C ILE A 22 0.01 1.31 7.37
N LEU A 23 -0.99 2.10 6.97
CA LEU A 23 -1.07 3.55 7.16
C LEU A 23 -2.36 3.87 7.92
N ILE A 24 -2.25 4.56 9.05
CA ILE A 24 -3.35 4.95 9.92
C ILE A 24 -3.36 6.48 9.99
N CYS A 25 -4.34 7.10 9.33
CA CYS A 25 -4.43 8.55 9.25
C CYS A 25 -5.47 9.09 10.22
N ASN A 26 -5.11 10.15 10.94
CA ASN A 26 -5.97 10.81 11.94
C ASN A 26 -6.79 11.97 11.34
N ASN A 27 -6.41 12.47 10.17
CA ASN A 27 -7.03 13.61 9.49
C ASN A 27 -7.41 13.27 8.05
N MET A 28 -8.54 13.79 7.60
CA MET A 28 -9.08 13.54 6.26
C MET A 28 -8.18 14.12 5.15
N GLU A 29 -7.50 15.23 5.43
CA GLU A 29 -6.50 15.82 4.53
C GLU A 29 -5.30 14.88 4.33
N SER A 30 -4.77 14.34 5.43
CA SER A 30 -3.67 13.37 5.37
C SER A 30 -4.08 12.10 4.62
N TYR A 31 -5.29 11.60 4.85
CA TYR A 31 -5.85 10.47 4.11
C TYR A 31 -5.89 10.75 2.59
N ARG A 32 -6.44 11.89 2.16
CA ARG A 32 -6.47 12.27 0.74
C ARG A 32 -5.09 12.37 0.11
N ASN A 33 -4.13 12.95 0.84
CA ASN A 33 -2.76 13.10 0.35
C ASN A 33 -2.02 11.75 0.27
N ILE A 34 -2.23 10.86 1.25
CA ILE A 34 -1.72 9.49 1.20
C ILE A 34 -2.31 8.73 0.02
N MET A 35 -3.62 8.81 -0.21
CA MET A 35 -4.27 8.15 -1.36
C MET A 35 -3.69 8.59 -2.70
N LYS A 36 -3.27 9.86 -2.85
CA LYS A 36 -2.56 10.34 -4.06
C LYS A 36 -1.15 9.74 -4.21
N THR A 37 -0.51 9.36 -3.11
CA THR A 37 0.85 8.78 -3.09
C THR A 37 0.87 7.25 -3.04
N VAL A 38 -0.23 6.60 -2.70
CA VAL A 38 -0.44 5.14 -2.78
C VAL A 38 0.12 4.51 -4.07
N PRO A 39 -0.17 5.01 -5.30
CA PRO A 39 0.37 4.40 -6.51
C PRO A 39 1.91 4.42 -6.56
N GLN A 40 2.55 5.48 -6.03
CA GLN A 40 4.01 5.52 -5.94
C GLN A 40 4.57 4.56 -4.89
N PHE A 41 3.84 4.38 -3.77
CA PHE A 41 4.19 3.35 -2.79
C PHE A 41 4.04 1.96 -3.37
N ALA A 42 3.00 1.72 -4.17
CA ALA A 42 2.77 0.44 -4.82
C ALA A 42 3.90 0.10 -5.81
N ASP A 43 4.31 1.06 -6.64
CA ASP A 43 5.43 0.89 -7.57
C ASP A 43 6.74 0.54 -6.85
N ARG A 44 7.04 1.26 -5.76
CA ARG A 44 8.19 0.94 -4.90
C ARG A 44 8.07 -0.43 -4.26
N LEU A 45 6.90 -0.77 -3.71
CA LEU A 45 6.66 -2.06 -3.06
C LEU A 45 6.83 -3.24 -4.02
N LYS A 46 6.46 -3.08 -5.29
CA LYS A 46 6.72 -4.09 -6.35
C LYS A 46 8.21 -4.37 -6.55
N GLN A 47 9.07 -3.37 -6.32
CA GLN A 47 10.53 -3.54 -6.44
C GLN A 47 11.13 -4.29 -5.23
N PHE A 48 10.44 -4.28 -4.07
CA PHE A 48 10.90 -4.95 -2.86
C PHE A 48 10.31 -6.34 -2.66
N ALA A 49 9.09 -6.60 -3.16
CA ALA A 49 8.42 -7.89 -2.99
C ALA A 49 7.51 -8.21 -4.18
N ASN A 50 7.46 -9.50 -4.55
CA ASN A 50 6.52 -10.02 -5.55
C ASN A 50 5.06 -9.99 -5.06
N ARG A 51 4.88 -10.03 -3.74
CA ARG A 51 3.57 -9.93 -3.08
C ARG A 51 3.66 -8.89 -1.99
N ALA A 52 2.96 -7.79 -2.19
CA ALA A 52 2.86 -6.70 -1.25
C ALA A 52 1.40 -6.29 -1.05
N LYS A 53 1.12 -5.58 0.03
CA LYS A 53 -0.20 -5.08 0.37
C LYS A 53 -0.06 -3.70 0.96
N ILE A 54 -0.93 -2.77 0.58
CA ILE A 54 -1.05 -1.45 1.22
C ILE A 54 -2.41 -1.41 1.90
N THR A 55 -2.44 -0.95 3.13
CA THR A 55 -3.66 -0.80 3.92
C THR A 55 -3.70 0.63 4.46
N VAL A 56 -4.77 1.37 4.18
CA VAL A 56 -4.94 2.78 4.56
C VAL A 56 -6.24 2.93 5.35
N SER A 57 -6.14 3.22 6.64
CA SER A 57 -7.29 3.46 7.51
C SER A 57 -7.67 4.95 7.50
N SER A 58 -8.95 5.21 7.26
CA SER A 58 -9.55 6.55 7.34
C SER A 58 -9.85 6.92 8.80
N PRO A 59 -9.77 8.21 9.17
CA PRO A 59 -10.15 8.66 10.52
C PRO A 59 -11.66 8.59 10.80
N ILE A 60 -12.50 8.60 9.77
CA ILE A 60 -13.97 8.64 9.91
C ILE A 60 -14.55 7.21 9.96
N ASP A 61 -14.00 6.31 9.17
CA ASP A 61 -14.42 4.92 9.09
C ASP A 61 -13.62 4.07 10.09
N LYS A 62 -14.09 4.06 11.35
CA LYS A 62 -13.62 3.19 12.45
C LYS A 62 -13.82 1.69 12.17
N GLY A 63 -13.68 1.20 10.95
CA GLY A 63 -14.00 -0.20 10.64
C GLY A 63 -13.39 -0.80 9.37
N ILE A 64 -13.33 -0.07 8.26
CA ILE A 64 -12.93 -0.66 6.96
C ILE A 64 -11.72 0.09 6.39
N PRO A 65 -10.50 -0.46 6.54
CA PRO A 65 -9.32 0.07 5.87
C PRO A 65 -9.48 -0.08 4.36
N TRP A 66 -9.02 0.91 3.60
CA TRP A 66 -8.82 0.74 2.17
C TRP A 66 -7.61 -0.16 1.94
N VAL A 67 -7.75 -1.18 1.10
CA VAL A 67 -6.72 -2.19 0.89
C VAL A 67 -6.38 -2.28 -0.59
N LEU A 68 -5.08 -2.25 -0.90
CA LEU A 68 -4.53 -2.56 -2.22
C LEU A 68 -3.63 -3.77 -2.10
N SER A 69 -3.99 -4.86 -2.77
CA SER A 69 -3.09 -5.98 -2.97
C SER A 69 -2.24 -5.74 -4.22
N ILE A 70 -0.95 -5.97 -4.08
CA ILE A 70 0.06 -5.84 -5.13
C ILE A 70 0.65 -7.23 -5.31
N ASP A 71 0.04 -8.00 -6.17
CA ASP A 71 0.67 -9.21 -6.69
C ASP A 71 1.31 -8.82 -8.03
N ASN A 72 2.61 -9.04 -8.16
CA ASN A 72 3.21 -9.13 -9.47
C ASN A 72 2.64 -10.39 -10.11
N VAL A 73 1.60 -10.22 -10.93
CA VAL A 73 1.33 -11.16 -12.01
C VAL A 73 2.59 -11.10 -12.86
N LEU A 74 3.46 -12.11 -12.71
CA LEU A 74 4.50 -12.38 -13.69
C LEU A 74 3.77 -12.32 -15.04
N PRO A 75 4.22 -11.53 -16.03
CA PRO A 75 3.59 -11.58 -17.35
C PRO A 75 3.51 -13.05 -17.74
N GLU A 76 2.32 -13.52 -18.06
CA GLU A 76 2.04 -14.86 -18.60
C GLU A 76 2.88 -15.02 -19.88
N GLY A 77 4.13 -15.41 -19.68
CA GLY A 77 5.14 -15.63 -20.72
C GLY A 77 5.64 -17.07 -20.71
N ASP A 78 4.91 -17.96 -20.04
CA ASP A 78 5.15 -19.41 -20.04
C ASP A 78 3.78 -20.14 -20.01
N LEU A 79 2.94 -19.87 -21.00
CA LEU A 79 2.01 -20.90 -21.47
C LEU A 79 2.81 -21.77 -22.44
N PRO A 80 3.10 -23.06 -22.15
CA PRO A 80 3.63 -23.94 -23.16
C PRO A 80 2.57 -24.09 -24.26
N SER A 81 2.90 -23.60 -25.45
CA SER A 81 2.19 -23.96 -26.67
C SER A 81 2.16 -25.49 -26.77
N THR A 82 0.98 -26.10 -26.71
CA THR A 82 0.76 -27.48 -27.16
C THR A 82 -0.58 -27.54 -27.87
#